data_AF-R5J9L7-F1
#
_entry.id   AF-R5J9L7-F1
#
_cell.length_a   1.000
_cell.length_b   1.000
_cell.length_c   1.000
_cell.angle_alpha   90.00
_cell.angle_beta   90.00
_cell.angle_gamma   90.00
#
_symmetry.space_group_name_H-M   'P 1'
#
loop_
_entity.id
_entity.type
_entity.pdbx_description
1 polymer ?
#
loop_
_entity_poly.entity_id
_entity_poly.type
_entity_poly.pdbx_seq_one_letter_code
_entity_poly.pdbx_strand_id
1 'polypeptide(L)'
;MKYISILSYAFAFLFLYSQLSMAKDVASDDSLYTREYISQIYIAEPERALKLLDEAENRGTMLPYLISDLRSMAYRNMYMNKLAFDYARKSYVLDSVSQNNPEHLLQMTIALAELSNLLSEYKESMRYAMQGIEFAQRQNDIKAESKLLFCIGENERMLSLKERSYEHFDTAIRLLQNIKDREGAAMLSYFYGIKMGYLLDDSRYDEALAIGLQREKLIHAIDSLYQTPEGYIDRQYAYVYSKLAYICHFKKLYMEAEKYFNRYLSTKAALTPDGQYDATPYLLLNKQYARVIDICENFRAVLQHQDTINLQYLSVLQKQVKAYLGLHDFKKVAELRESILTIVDSMNTREKQNAALELSTVHKMNEKEEFIKEQAFQLKVRNISIFFFTCITVLILFILWRMWRHTCIIKYKNQTLVKLINERIAGIDEKEKVTGDGNRNVDIKEDKVSCIVSSVQSTGDVQNVSDNTEVNEEEQENRILFNKLNTVIMQEKLYLSSELAREDLVPLVRMNNARFAKMIKENTGTNLSGYINDLRITHAIRLLKEYPNYTLKAIAEESGFNSMPTFHILFKKKTGMTPFEFKKAQNELE
;
A
#
# COMPACT_ATOMS: atom_id res chain seq x y z
N MET A 1 14.62 4.59 -30.32
CA MET A 1 13.79 4.32 -29.13
C MET A 1 13.71 2.82 -28.77
N LYS A 2 14.79 2.03 -28.90
CA LYS A 2 14.85 0.62 -28.42
C LYS A 2 15.91 0.36 -27.34
N TYR A 3 16.83 1.30 -27.12
CA TYR A 3 17.89 1.16 -26.11
C TYR A 3 17.52 1.70 -24.71
N ILE A 4 16.51 2.57 -24.62
CA ILE A 4 16.11 3.19 -23.34
C ILE A 4 15.22 2.24 -22.51
N SER A 5 14.43 1.35 -23.14
CA SER A 5 13.66 0.35 -22.40
C SER A 5 14.52 -0.80 -21.88
N ILE A 6 15.60 -1.17 -22.59
CA ILE A 6 16.51 -2.23 -22.13
C ILE A 6 17.33 -1.76 -20.91
N LEU A 7 17.72 -0.48 -20.86
CA LEU A 7 18.36 0.08 -19.66
C LEU A 7 17.42 0.17 -18.46
N SER A 8 16.12 0.47 -18.65
CA SER A 8 15.17 0.53 -17.53
C SER A 8 14.86 -0.85 -16.95
N TYR A 9 14.79 -1.89 -17.80
CA TYR A 9 14.65 -3.27 -17.34
C TYR A 9 15.94 -3.80 -16.70
N ALA A 10 17.13 -3.43 -17.20
CA ALA A 10 18.40 -3.78 -16.57
C ALA A 10 18.59 -3.11 -15.20
N PHE A 11 18.14 -1.86 -15.03
CA PHE A 11 18.18 -1.17 -13.73
C PHE A 11 17.16 -1.74 -12.74
N ALA A 12 15.96 -2.11 -13.19
CA ALA A 12 14.98 -2.78 -12.33
C ALA A 12 15.47 -4.18 -11.90
N PHE A 13 16.14 -4.91 -12.79
CA PHE A 13 16.75 -6.20 -12.46
C PHE A 13 17.96 -6.06 -11.53
N LEU A 14 18.79 -5.02 -11.68
CA LEU A 14 19.90 -4.73 -10.77
C LEU A 14 19.42 -4.22 -9.41
N PHE A 15 18.27 -3.55 -9.32
CA PHE A 15 17.68 -3.11 -8.05
C PHE A 15 17.00 -4.26 -7.30
N LEU A 16 16.29 -5.14 -8.02
CA LEU A 16 15.76 -6.39 -7.47
C LEU A 16 16.88 -7.36 -7.09
N TYR A 17 17.92 -7.48 -7.92
CA TYR A 17 19.09 -8.30 -7.61
C TYR A 17 19.90 -7.66 -6.48
N SER A 18 19.98 -6.34 -6.33
CA SER A 18 20.59 -5.68 -5.18
C SER A 18 19.81 -5.92 -3.89
N GLN A 19 18.47 -5.91 -3.92
CA GLN A 19 17.66 -6.26 -2.75
C GLN A 19 17.66 -7.77 -2.44
N LEU A 20 17.84 -8.64 -3.44
CA LEU A 20 18.03 -10.09 -3.24
C LEU A 20 19.48 -10.47 -2.90
N SER A 21 20.46 -9.68 -3.34
CA SER A 21 21.91 -9.88 -3.15
C SER A 21 22.41 -9.24 -1.86
N MET A 22 21.71 -8.24 -1.30
CA MET A 22 21.96 -7.77 0.06
C MET A 22 21.46 -8.76 1.12
N ALA A 23 20.84 -9.88 0.72
CA ALA A 23 20.51 -11.01 1.57
C ALA A 23 21.46 -12.22 1.39
N LYS A 24 22.58 -12.05 0.68
CA LYS A 24 23.62 -13.08 0.57
C LYS A 24 24.98 -12.44 0.74
N ASP A 25 25.73 -12.97 1.70
CA ASP A 25 27.07 -12.57 2.13
C ASP A 25 27.15 -11.47 3.20
N VAL A 26 26.53 -11.73 4.35
CA VAL A 26 27.15 -11.39 5.65
C VAL A 26 27.21 -12.69 6.47
N ALA A 27 28.19 -13.54 6.16
CA ALA A 27 28.53 -14.66 7.01
C ALA A 27 29.33 -14.15 8.22
N SER A 28 28.62 -13.72 9.26
CA SER A 28 29.19 -13.58 10.60
C SER A 28 28.11 -13.80 11.67
N ASP A 29 28.17 -14.95 12.34
CA ASP A 29 27.51 -15.23 13.62
C ASP A 29 25.96 -15.16 13.69
N ASP A 30 25.25 -15.45 12.60
CA ASP A 30 23.77 -15.45 12.52
C ASP A 30 23.06 -16.57 13.33
N SER A 31 23.80 -17.44 14.01
CA SER A 31 23.22 -18.53 14.81
C SER A 31 22.36 -18.02 15.99
N LEU A 32 22.69 -16.82 16.49
CA LEU A 32 22.09 -16.24 17.69
C LEU A 32 20.72 -15.56 17.45
N TYR A 33 20.42 -15.16 16.22
CA TYR A 33 19.18 -14.44 15.86
C TYR A 33 18.12 -15.36 15.24
N THR A 34 18.03 -16.59 15.73
CA THR A 34 17.07 -17.61 15.25
C THR A 34 15.92 -17.80 16.24
N ARG A 35 14.76 -18.25 15.75
CA ARG A 35 13.62 -18.58 16.63
C ARG A 35 14.04 -19.64 17.64
N GLU A 36 14.70 -20.68 17.15
CA GLU A 36 15.11 -21.84 17.91
C GLU A 36 16.04 -21.46 19.07
N TYR A 37 17.06 -20.65 18.79
CA TYR A 37 17.99 -20.22 19.84
C TYR A 37 17.31 -19.34 20.89
N ILE A 38 16.53 -18.34 20.46
CA ILE A 38 15.85 -17.42 21.39
C ILE A 38 14.81 -18.19 22.23
N SER A 39 14.08 -19.13 21.62
CA SER A 39 13.14 -20.02 22.32
C SER A 39 13.81 -20.97 23.32
N GLN A 40 15.11 -21.24 23.21
CA GLN A 40 15.84 -22.03 24.20
C GLN A 40 16.27 -21.19 25.42
N ILE A 41 16.58 -19.91 25.21
CA ILE A 41 17.14 -19.05 26.26
C ILE A 41 16.11 -18.17 26.96
N TYR A 42 14.92 -17.91 26.39
CA TYR A 42 13.99 -16.92 26.96
C TYR A 42 13.51 -17.25 28.39
N ILE A 43 13.54 -18.53 28.78
CA ILE A 43 13.19 -18.95 30.15
C ILE A 43 14.34 -18.65 31.11
N ALA A 44 15.56 -19.07 30.76
CA ALA A 44 16.73 -18.99 31.63
C ALA A 44 17.37 -17.60 31.67
N GLU A 45 17.35 -16.88 30.53
CA GLU A 45 18.01 -15.59 30.32
C GLU A 45 17.06 -14.61 29.58
N PRO A 46 15.90 -14.24 30.15
CA PRO A 46 14.88 -13.44 29.46
C PRO A 46 15.37 -12.05 29.02
N GLU A 47 16.19 -11.37 29.83
CA GLU A 47 16.74 -10.05 29.47
C GLU A 47 17.70 -10.14 28.28
N ARG A 48 18.50 -11.21 28.21
CA ARG A 48 19.39 -11.46 27.07
C ARG A 48 18.60 -11.78 25.81
N ALA A 49 17.54 -12.58 25.93
CA ALA A 49 16.62 -12.86 24.83
C ALA A 49 16.00 -11.56 24.28
N LEU A 50 15.53 -10.66 25.15
CA LEU A 50 14.99 -9.36 24.74
C LEU A 50 16.02 -8.48 24.02
N LYS A 51 17.27 -8.41 24.51
CA LYS A 51 18.36 -7.68 23.84
C LYS A 51 18.65 -8.23 22.43
N LEU A 52 18.71 -9.55 22.30
CA LEU A 52 18.91 -10.20 21.00
C LEU A 52 17.74 -9.93 20.04
N LEU A 53 16.52 -9.84 20.55
CA LEU A 53 15.35 -9.47 19.75
C LEU A 53 15.38 -8.02 19.29
N ASP A 54 15.87 -7.09 20.13
CA ASP A 54 16.09 -5.69 19.74
C ASP A 54 17.15 -5.58 18.63
N GLU A 55 18.25 -6.33 18.76
CA GLU A 55 19.29 -6.40 17.73
C GLU A 55 18.78 -7.02 16.42
N ALA A 56 17.99 -8.09 16.50
CA ALA A 56 17.39 -8.74 15.33
C ALA A 56 16.41 -7.81 14.59
N GLU A 57 15.61 -7.02 15.32
CA GLU A 57 14.71 -6.03 14.74
C GLU A 57 15.49 -4.92 14.01
N ASN A 58 16.55 -4.40 14.63
CA ASN A 58 17.39 -3.35 14.04
C ASN A 58 18.16 -3.82 12.80
N ARG A 59 18.61 -5.08 12.78
CA ARG A 59 19.34 -5.66 11.65
C ARG A 59 18.42 -6.23 10.56
N GLY A 60 17.12 -6.38 10.84
CA GLY A 60 16.16 -7.00 9.93
C GLY A 60 16.40 -8.49 9.69
N THR A 61 17.04 -9.20 10.64
CA THR A 61 17.39 -10.63 10.50
C THR A 61 16.22 -11.55 10.81
N MET A 62 15.15 -11.05 11.42
CA MET A 62 13.96 -11.83 11.79
C MET A 62 12.65 -11.12 11.40
N LEU A 63 11.62 -11.90 11.05
CA LEU A 63 10.31 -11.38 10.67
C LEU A 63 9.65 -10.62 11.84
N PRO A 64 9.00 -9.46 11.61
CA PRO A 64 8.44 -8.64 12.69
C PRO A 64 7.40 -9.34 13.57
N TYR A 65 6.58 -10.22 13.01
CA TYR A 65 5.61 -10.99 13.80
C TYR A 65 6.32 -11.95 14.75
N LEU A 66 7.39 -12.60 14.29
CA LEU A 66 8.13 -13.59 15.06
C LEU A 66 8.91 -12.95 16.22
N ILE A 67 9.47 -11.76 15.97
CA ILE A 67 10.08 -10.95 17.03
C ILE A 67 9.02 -10.61 18.10
N SER A 68 7.81 -10.24 17.67
CA SER A 68 6.71 -9.90 18.59
C SER A 68 6.20 -11.12 19.37
N ASP A 69 6.10 -12.30 18.75
CA ASP A 69 5.82 -13.58 19.43
C ASP A 69 6.85 -13.88 20.52
N LEU A 70 8.15 -13.85 20.17
CA LEU A 70 9.23 -14.15 21.11
C LEU A 70 9.33 -13.12 22.25
N ARG A 71 9.07 -11.83 21.99
CA ARG A 71 8.96 -10.83 23.05
C ARG A 71 7.79 -11.14 23.97
N SER A 72 6.63 -11.53 23.43
CA SER A 72 5.48 -11.94 24.24
C SER A 72 5.85 -13.11 25.17
N MET A 73 6.52 -14.13 24.65
CA MET A 73 6.99 -15.27 25.43
C MET A 73 7.96 -14.86 26.55
N ALA A 74 8.94 -14.00 26.24
CA ALA A 74 9.90 -13.49 27.22
C ALA A 74 9.22 -12.69 28.33
N TYR A 75 8.35 -11.73 27.99
CA TYR A 75 7.61 -10.95 28.98
C TYR A 75 6.66 -11.79 29.83
N ARG A 76 6.01 -12.80 29.23
CA ARG A 76 5.16 -13.75 29.97
C ARG A 76 5.98 -14.53 31.00
N ASN A 77 7.19 -14.97 30.64
CA ASN A 77 8.10 -15.65 31.57
C ASN A 77 8.55 -14.74 32.72
N MET A 78 8.67 -13.43 32.46
CA MET A 78 8.96 -12.41 33.48
C MET A 78 7.72 -11.96 34.27
N TYR A 79 6.56 -12.59 34.08
CA TYR A 79 5.27 -12.23 34.68
C TYR A 79 4.77 -10.82 34.33
N MET A 80 5.30 -10.20 33.26
CA MET A 80 4.86 -8.90 32.73
C MET A 80 3.70 -9.11 31.76
N ASN A 81 2.54 -9.51 32.28
CA ASN A 81 1.41 -10.00 31.50
C ASN A 81 0.85 -8.96 30.52
N LYS A 82 0.88 -7.66 30.85
CA LYS A 82 0.38 -6.61 29.97
C LYS A 82 1.26 -6.43 28.73
N LEU A 83 2.57 -6.36 28.94
CA LEU A 83 3.54 -6.30 27.85
C LEU A 83 3.47 -7.56 26.99
N ALA A 84 3.39 -8.74 27.61
CA ALA A 84 3.20 -9.99 26.90
C ALA A 84 1.95 -9.95 26.01
N PHE A 85 0.83 -9.43 26.53
CA PHE A 85 -0.42 -9.28 25.78
C PHE A 85 -0.27 -8.33 24.59
N ASP A 86 0.34 -7.16 24.79
CA ASP A 86 0.48 -6.17 23.72
C ASP A 86 1.38 -6.68 22.59
N TYR A 87 2.47 -7.38 22.91
CA TYR A 87 3.33 -8.03 21.91
C TYR A 87 2.66 -9.23 21.22
N ALA A 88 1.89 -10.05 21.94
CA ALA A 88 1.08 -11.11 21.34
C ALA A 88 0.06 -10.51 20.36
N ARG A 89 -0.60 -9.40 20.73
CA ARG A 89 -1.56 -8.70 19.87
C ARG A 89 -0.88 -8.11 18.64
N LYS A 90 0.31 -7.52 18.81
CA LYS A 90 1.12 -7.01 17.69
C LYS A 90 1.46 -8.14 16.72
N SER A 91 1.91 -9.27 17.23
CA SER A 91 2.19 -10.48 16.43
C SER A 91 0.93 -10.97 15.68
N TYR A 92 -0.20 -11.09 16.39
CA TYR A 92 -1.50 -11.48 15.84
C TYR A 92 -1.95 -10.58 14.67
N VAL A 93 -1.86 -9.25 14.84
CA VAL A 93 -2.27 -8.29 13.79
C VAL A 93 -1.35 -8.37 12.59
N LEU A 94 -0.03 -8.44 12.79
CA LEU A 94 0.94 -8.54 11.70
C LEU A 94 0.70 -9.80 10.86
N ASP A 95 0.42 -10.93 11.51
CA ASP A 95 0.16 -12.19 10.83
C ASP A 95 -1.22 -12.20 10.14
N SER A 96 -2.26 -11.71 10.82
CA SER A 96 -3.63 -11.62 10.28
C SER A 96 -3.75 -10.71 9.06
N VAL A 97 -2.91 -9.67 8.95
CA VAL A 97 -2.82 -8.82 7.75
C VAL A 97 -2.13 -9.56 6.59
N SER A 98 -1.15 -10.41 6.91
CA SER A 98 -0.39 -11.16 5.89
C SER A 98 -1.13 -12.40 5.38
N GLN A 99 -2.01 -13.00 6.19
CA GLN A 99 -2.74 -14.26 5.94
C GLN A 99 -1.84 -15.47 5.57
N ASN A 100 -0.56 -15.44 5.97
CA ASN A 100 0.42 -16.43 5.49
C ASN A 100 0.62 -17.62 6.43
N ASN A 101 0.23 -17.54 7.72
CA ASN A 101 0.48 -18.62 8.68
C ASN A 101 -0.72 -18.91 9.61
N PRO A 102 -1.64 -19.82 9.23
CA PRO A 102 -2.80 -20.15 10.05
C PRO A 102 -2.44 -20.84 11.38
N GLU A 103 -1.34 -21.60 11.46
CA GLU A 103 -0.93 -22.26 12.71
C GLU A 103 -0.44 -21.24 13.74
N HIS A 104 0.40 -20.29 13.31
CA HIS A 104 0.89 -19.24 14.19
C HIS A 104 -0.23 -18.27 14.61
N LEU A 105 -1.18 -17.96 13.71
CA LEU A 105 -2.37 -17.18 14.07
C LEU A 105 -3.20 -17.87 15.18
N LEU A 106 -3.32 -19.21 15.12
CA LEU A 106 -3.98 -19.98 16.18
C LEU A 106 -3.20 -19.90 17.49
N GLN A 107 -1.88 -20.07 17.43
CA GLN A 107 -0.98 -19.92 18.58
C GLN A 107 -1.16 -18.55 19.26
N MET A 108 -1.22 -17.47 18.46
CA MET A 108 -1.42 -16.12 18.98
C MET A 108 -2.83 -15.92 19.55
N THR A 109 -3.85 -16.54 18.95
CA THR A 109 -5.22 -16.51 19.48
C THR A 109 -5.30 -17.16 20.86
N ILE A 110 -4.63 -18.30 21.05
CA ILE A 110 -4.51 -18.99 22.34
C ILE A 110 -3.77 -18.11 23.35
N ALA A 111 -2.63 -17.54 22.95
CA ALA A 111 -1.84 -16.67 23.82
C ALA A 111 -2.66 -15.45 24.29
N LEU A 112 -3.43 -14.83 23.40
CA LEU A 112 -4.31 -13.70 23.72
C LEU A 112 -5.41 -14.10 24.69
N ALA A 113 -6.05 -15.25 24.50
CA ALA A 113 -7.06 -15.75 25.44
C ALA A 113 -6.49 -15.96 26.85
N GLU A 114 -5.34 -16.63 26.96
CA GLU A 114 -4.66 -16.90 28.24
C GLU A 114 -4.18 -15.62 28.92
N LEU A 115 -3.54 -14.72 28.17
CA LEU A 115 -3.04 -13.45 28.72
C LEU A 115 -4.18 -12.53 29.13
N SER A 116 -5.29 -12.49 28.39
CA SER A 116 -6.50 -11.78 28.81
C SER A 116 -7.08 -12.35 30.11
N ASN A 117 -7.07 -13.67 30.29
CA ASN A 117 -7.49 -14.29 31.55
C ASN A 117 -6.60 -13.84 32.72
N LEU A 118 -5.28 -13.87 32.53
CA LEU A 118 -4.30 -13.44 33.54
C LEU A 118 -4.41 -11.95 33.90
N LEU A 119 -4.85 -11.12 32.94
CA LEU A 119 -5.12 -9.70 33.16
C LEU A 119 -6.52 -9.43 33.74
N SER A 120 -7.28 -10.47 34.10
CA SER A 120 -8.68 -10.38 34.54
C SER A 120 -9.65 -9.78 33.51
N GLU A 121 -9.25 -9.74 32.23
CA GLU A 121 -10.07 -9.29 31.11
C GLU A 121 -10.90 -10.46 30.54
N TYR A 122 -11.75 -11.05 31.39
CA TYR A 122 -12.44 -12.33 31.11
C TYR A 122 -13.32 -12.29 29.87
N LYS A 123 -13.92 -11.13 29.55
CA LYS A 123 -14.74 -10.96 28.36
C LYS A 123 -13.90 -11.07 27.09
N GLU A 124 -12.74 -10.42 27.06
CA GLU A 124 -11.81 -10.50 25.93
C GLU A 124 -11.20 -11.90 25.82
N SER A 125 -10.85 -12.51 26.96
CA SER A 125 -10.39 -13.90 27.01
C SER A 125 -11.40 -14.86 26.39
N MET A 126 -12.68 -14.76 26.78
CA MET A 126 -13.76 -15.57 26.24
C MET A 126 -13.92 -15.37 24.73
N ARG A 127 -13.84 -14.12 24.25
CA ARG A 127 -13.93 -13.79 22.82
C ARG A 127 -12.84 -14.48 22.00
N TYR A 128 -11.58 -14.36 22.44
CA TYR A 128 -10.45 -15.02 21.78
C TYR A 128 -10.54 -16.54 21.86
N ALA A 129 -10.95 -17.08 23.01
CA ALA A 129 -11.09 -18.52 23.18
C ALA A 129 -12.16 -19.12 22.26
N MET A 130 -13.34 -18.49 22.15
CA MET A 130 -14.40 -18.94 21.25
C MET A 130 -13.95 -18.86 19.78
N GLN A 131 -13.30 -17.77 19.38
CA GLN A 131 -12.76 -17.61 18.02
C GLN A 131 -11.69 -18.68 17.71
N GLY A 132 -10.80 -18.95 18.67
CA GLY A 132 -9.75 -19.93 18.51
C GLY A 132 -10.28 -21.37 18.45
N ILE A 133 -11.37 -21.70 19.15
CA ILE A 133 -11.98 -23.05 19.09
C ILE A 133 -12.48 -23.33 17.68
N GLU A 134 -13.21 -22.39 17.08
CA GLU A 134 -13.69 -22.53 15.70
C GLU A 134 -12.51 -22.76 14.73
N PHE A 135 -11.41 -22.05 14.97
CA PHE A 135 -10.22 -22.17 14.13
C PHE A 135 -9.45 -23.49 14.36
N ALA A 136 -9.32 -23.93 15.60
CA ALA A 136 -8.71 -25.21 15.97
C ALA A 136 -9.50 -26.39 15.39
N GLN A 137 -10.83 -26.36 15.46
CA GLN A 137 -11.71 -27.38 14.89
C GLN A 137 -11.57 -27.47 13.36
N ARG A 138 -11.47 -26.33 12.66
CA ARG A 138 -11.23 -26.32 11.21
C ARG A 138 -9.89 -26.93 10.83
N GLN A 139 -8.87 -26.79 11.68
CA GLN A 139 -7.54 -27.38 11.47
C GLN A 139 -7.41 -28.80 12.04
N ASN A 140 -8.44 -29.33 12.71
CA ASN A 140 -8.40 -30.57 13.48
C ASN A 140 -7.30 -30.59 14.56
N ASP A 141 -6.95 -29.43 15.13
CA ASP A 141 -5.98 -29.32 16.22
C ASP A 141 -6.67 -29.49 17.58
N ILE A 142 -6.74 -30.76 18.01
CA ILE A 142 -7.37 -31.15 19.28
C ILE A 142 -6.62 -30.56 20.48
N LYS A 143 -5.30 -30.35 20.40
CA LYS A 143 -4.50 -29.79 21.51
C LYS A 143 -4.85 -28.32 21.72
N ALA A 144 -4.91 -27.55 20.63
CA ALA A 144 -5.36 -26.16 20.65
C ALA A 144 -6.80 -26.03 21.15
N GLU A 145 -7.73 -26.84 20.62
CA GLU A 145 -9.13 -26.85 21.04
C GLU A 145 -9.26 -27.13 22.55
N SER A 146 -8.55 -28.15 23.04
CA SER A 146 -8.56 -28.52 24.46
C SER A 146 -8.02 -27.40 25.35
N LYS A 147 -6.95 -26.72 24.92
CA LYS A 147 -6.35 -25.59 25.66
C LYS A 147 -7.31 -24.40 25.77
N LEU A 148 -8.03 -24.11 24.70
CA LEU A 148 -9.01 -23.01 24.68
C LEU A 148 -10.26 -23.34 25.50
N LEU A 149 -10.78 -24.57 25.40
CA LEU A 149 -11.87 -25.04 26.27
C LEU A 149 -11.46 -24.97 27.75
N PHE A 150 -10.23 -25.36 28.06
CA PHE A 150 -9.71 -25.23 29.43
C PHE A 150 -9.66 -23.76 29.87
N CYS A 151 -9.19 -22.86 29.02
CA CYS A 151 -9.19 -21.41 29.28
C CYS A 151 -10.61 -20.86 29.51
N ILE A 152 -11.61 -21.30 28.74
CA ILE A 152 -13.03 -20.97 29.01
C ILE A 152 -13.44 -21.42 30.41
N GLY A 153 -13.09 -22.64 30.79
CA GLY A 153 -13.34 -23.15 32.14
C GLY A 153 -12.69 -22.29 33.23
N GLU A 154 -11.46 -21.81 33.03
CA GLU A 154 -10.78 -20.89 33.96
C GLU A 154 -11.44 -19.52 34.04
N ASN A 155 -11.92 -18.97 32.92
CA ASN A 155 -12.71 -17.73 32.92
C ASN A 155 -14.02 -17.90 33.69
N GLU A 156 -14.76 -18.97 33.43
CA GLU A 156 -16.00 -19.28 34.14
C GLU A 156 -15.75 -19.47 35.65
N ARG A 157 -14.61 -20.06 36.02
CA ARG A 157 -14.18 -20.19 37.42
C ARG A 157 -14.02 -18.83 38.09
N MET A 158 -13.34 -17.89 37.44
CA MET A 158 -13.14 -16.53 37.96
C MET A 158 -14.45 -15.75 38.04
N LEU A 159 -15.39 -16.03 37.14
CA LEU A 159 -16.76 -15.47 37.15
C LEU A 159 -17.71 -16.20 38.13
N SER A 160 -17.19 -17.11 38.97
CA SER A 160 -17.96 -17.90 39.93
C SER A 160 -19.00 -18.86 39.33
N LEU A 161 -18.90 -19.19 38.04
CA LEU A 161 -19.73 -20.16 37.33
C LEU A 161 -19.15 -21.58 37.45
N LYS A 162 -19.10 -22.09 38.68
CA LYS A 162 -18.32 -23.29 39.03
C LYS A 162 -18.69 -24.56 38.27
N GLU A 163 -19.98 -24.91 38.16
CA GLU A 163 -20.36 -26.16 37.49
C GLU A 163 -20.06 -26.13 35.98
N ARG A 164 -20.35 -25.01 35.32
CA ARG A 164 -19.98 -24.82 33.90
C ARG A 164 -18.48 -24.90 33.68
N SER A 165 -17.70 -24.34 34.61
CA SER A 165 -16.24 -24.43 34.59
C SER A 165 -15.77 -25.89 34.60
N TYR A 166 -16.36 -26.74 35.46
CA TYR A 166 -16.05 -28.17 35.48
C TYR A 166 -16.49 -28.90 34.21
N GLU A 167 -17.63 -28.56 33.60
CA GLU A 167 -18.06 -29.12 32.32
C GLU A 167 -17.04 -28.84 31.19
N HIS A 168 -16.51 -27.63 31.11
CA HIS A 168 -15.46 -27.28 30.14
C HIS A 168 -14.14 -27.98 30.43
N PHE A 169 -13.73 -28.08 31.70
CA PHE A 169 -12.54 -28.86 32.08
C PHE A 169 -12.69 -30.33 31.69
N ASP A 170 -13.85 -30.94 31.94
CA ASP A 170 -14.12 -32.33 31.58
C ASP A 170 -14.13 -32.56 30.07
N THR A 171 -14.65 -31.61 29.31
CA THR A 171 -14.62 -31.67 27.85
C THR A 171 -13.20 -31.59 27.31
N ALA A 172 -12.39 -30.64 27.80
CA ALA A 172 -10.99 -30.51 27.43
C ALA A 172 -10.16 -31.77 27.78
N ILE A 173 -10.37 -32.31 28.99
CA ILE A 173 -9.70 -33.55 29.44
C ILE A 173 -10.08 -34.74 28.55
N ARG A 174 -11.37 -34.89 28.21
CA ARG A 174 -11.86 -36.00 27.37
C ARG A 174 -11.27 -35.97 25.97
N LEU A 175 -11.10 -34.78 25.39
CA LEU A 175 -10.44 -34.62 24.09
C LEU A 175 -8.98 -35.08 24.13
N LEU A 176 -8.23 -34.68 25.15
CA LEU A 176 -6.82 -35.05 25.30
C LEU A 176 -6.59 -36.53 25.67
N GLN A 177 -7.54 -37.21 26.31
CA GLN A 177 -7.40 -38.64 26.66
C GLN A 177 -7.12 -39.54 25.46
N ASN A 178 -7.55 -39.13 24.27
CA ASN A 178 -7.31 -39.87 23.03
C ASN A 178 -5.93 -39.59 22.41
N ILE A 179 -5.22 -38.56 22.87
CA ILE A 179 -3.92 -38.15 22.35
C ILE A 179 -2.81 -38.90 23.12
N LYS A 180 -1.94 -39.58 22.37
CA LYS A 180 -0.85 -40.41 22.92
C LYS A 180 0.53 -39.88 22.57
N ASP A 181 0.66 -38.59 22.27
CA ASP A 181 1.98 -37.96 22.15
C ASP A 181 2.45 -37.42 23.51
N ARG A 182 3.75 -37.11 23.61
CA ARG A 182 4.36 -36.62 24.85
C ARG A 182 3.75 -35.29 25.31
N GLU A 183 3.48 -34.40 24.37
CA GLU A 183 2.96 -33.05 24.64
C GLU A 183 1.53 -33.09 25.18
N GLY A 184 0.65 -33.84 24.54
CA GLY A 184 -0.73 -34.08 24.94
C GLY A 184 -0.81 -34.78 26.29
N ALA A 185 0.07 -35.77 26.56
CA ALA A 185 0.15 -36.41 27.87
C ALA A 185 0.59 -35.42 28.98
N ALA A 186 1.56 -34.56 28.69
CA ALA A 186 1.98 -33.51 29.63
C ALA A 186 0.85 -32.49 29.88
N MET A 187 0.15 -32.07 28.82
CA MET A 187 -1.00 -31.16 28.90
C MET A 187 -2.16 -31.78 29.70
N LEU A 188 -2.47 -33.05 29.48
CA LEU A 188 -3.50 -33.78 30.22
C LEU A 188 -3.14 -33.89 31.72
N SER A 189 -1.87 -34.18 32.04
CA SER A 189 -1.39 -34.19 33.43
C SER A 189 -1.52 -32.81 34.09
N TYR A 190 -1.21 -31.73 33.34
CA TYR A 190 -1.40 -30.37 33.80
C TYR A 190 -2.89 -30.06 34.09
N PHE A 191 -3.81 -30.40 33.17
CA PHE A 191 -5.26 -30.20 33.37
C PHE A 191 -5.79 -30.97 34.58
N TYR A 192 -5.35 -32.22 34.77
CA TYR A 192 -5.67 -32.96 35.99
C TYR A 192 -5.18 -32.25 37.25
N GLY A 193 -3.97 -31.67 37.21
CA GLY A 193 -3.42 -30.93 38.33
C GLY A 193 -4.22 -29.69 38.72
N ILE A 194 -4.59 -28.88 37.74
CA ILE A 194 -5.39 -27.66 37.96
C ILE A 194 -6.81 -28.02 38.40
N LYS A 195 -7.49 -28.95 37.70
CA LYS A 195 -8.84 -29.39 38.09
C LYS A 195 -8.85 -29.96 39.51
N MET A 196 -7.84 -30.77 39.88
CA MET A 196 -7.72 -31.32 41.24
C MET A 196 -7.57 -30.22 42.29
N GLY A 197 -6.79 -29.16 42.01
CA GLY A 197 -6.68 -28.00 42.88
C GLY A 197 -8.03 -27.30 43.08
N TYR A 198 -8.75 -27.05 41.99
CA TYR A 198 -10.08 -26.45 42.04
C TYR A 198 -11.09 -27.30 42.83
N LEU A 199 -11.11 -28.62 42.63
CA LEU A 199 -11.99 -29.52 43.37
C LEU A 199 -11.66 -29.50 44.87
N LEU A 200 -10.39 -29.39 45.24
CA LEU A 200 -9.96 -29.24 46.63
C LEU A 200 -10.47 -27.93 47.25
N ASP A 201 -10.35 -26.81 46.53
CA ASP A 201 -10.82 -25.49 46.99
C ASP A 201 -12.35 -25.48 47.21
N ASP A 202 -13.09 -26.20 46.36
CA ASP A 202 -14.54 -26.36 46.48
C ASP A 202 -14.95 -27.52 47.41
N SER A 203 -14.00 -28.16 48.12
CA SER A 203 -14.26 -29.29 49.04
C SER A 203 -14.90 -30.53 48.38
N ARG A 204 -14.75 -30.71 47.06
CA ARG A 204 -15.22 -31.87 46.27
C ARG A 204 -14.20 -33.02 46.33
N TYR A 205 -13.95 -33.54 47.54
CA TYR A 205 -12.84 -34.47 47.81
C TYR A 205 -12.93 -35.82 47.07
N ASP A 206 -14.13 -36.35 46.83
CA ASP A 206 -14.32 -37.61 46.09
C ASP A 206 -13.84 -37.49 44.63
N GLU A 207 -14.21 -36.40 43.98
CA GLU A 207 -13.82 -36.12 42.60
C GLU A 207 -12.33 -35.74 42.53
N ALA A 208 -11.83 -34.98 43.50
CA ALA A 208 -10.40 -34.67 43.61
C ALA A 208 -9.56 -35.94 43.74
N LEU A 209 -10.02 -36.92 44.54
CA LEU A 209 -9.36 -38.22 44.67
C LEU A 209 -9.37 -38.98 43.33
N ALA A 210 -10.51 -39.05 42.66
CA ALA A 210 -10.64 -39.74 41.37
C ALA A 210 -9.68 -39.15 40.31
N ILE A 211 -9.64 -37.82 40.18
CA ILE A 211 -8.73 -37.13 39.26
C ILE A 211 -7.27 -37.32 39.67
N GLY A 212 -6.94 -37.25 40.97
CA GLY A 212 -5.59 -37.48 41.46
C GLY A 212 -5.06 -38.87 41.11
N LEU A 213 -5.89 -39.91 41.27
CA LEU A 213 -5.54 -41.28 40.89
C LEU A 213 -5.40 -41.46 39.37
N GLN A 214 -6.22 -40.77 38.57
CA GLN A 214 -6.04 -40.76 37.11
C GLN A 214 -4.72 -40.10 36.72
N ARG A 215 -4.35 -39.00 37.38
CA ARG A 215 -3.08 -38.33 37.15
C ARG A 215 -1.88 -39.18 37.56
N GLU A 216 -1.95 -39.87 38.70
CA GLU A 216 -0.87 -40.79 39.13
C GLU A 216 -0.61 -41.86 38.05
N LYS A 217 -1.67 -42.50 37.53
CA LYS A 217 -1.58 -43.48 36.43
C LYS A 217 -0.95 -42.87 35.18
N LEU A 218 -1.35 -41.65 34.81
CA LEU A 218 -0.80 -40.95 33.66
C LEU A 218 0.68 -40.61 33.84
N ILE A 219 1.10 -40.19 35.04
CA ILE A 219 2.51 -39.91 35.33
C ILE A 219 3.35 -41.19 35.19
N HIS A 220 2.88 -42.35 35.71
CA HIS A 220 3.53 -43.64 35.47
C HIS A 220 3.63 -43.99 33.97
N ALA A 221 2.59 -43.72 33.19
CA ALA A 221 2.62 -43.94 31.75
C ALA A 221 3.63 -43.00 31.05
N ILE A 222 3.71 -41.74 31.46
CA ILE A 222 4.66 -40.77 30.91
C ILE A 222 6.11 -41.20 31.18
N ASP A 223 6.39 -41.59 32.42
CA ASP A 223 7.71 -42.03 32.89
C ASP A 223 8.22 -43.23 32.08
N SER A 224 7.35 -44.22 31.89
CA SER A 224 7.68 -45.44 31.14
C SER A 224 7.78 -45.26 29.63
N LEU A 225 7.01 -44.34 29.04
CA LEU A 225 6.93 -44.21 27.57
C LEU A 225 7.91 -43.19 26.97
N TYR A 226 8.23 -42.10 27.67
CA TYR A 226 8.85 -40.92 27.02
C TYR A 226 10.28 -40.58 27.49
N GLN A 227 10.94 -41.45 28.26
CA GLN A 227 12.30 -41.24 28.79
C GLN A 227 12.48 -39.81 29.32
N THR A 228 11.54 -39.38 30.17
CA THR A 228 11.52 -38.01 30.68
C THR A 228 12.68 -37.76 31.65
N PRO A 229 13.22 -36.53 31.73
CA PRO A 229 14.25 -36.20 32.71
C PRO A 229 13.81 -36.58 34.12
N GLU A 230 14.66 -37.31 34.85
CA GLU A 230 14.35 -37.85 36.19
C GLU A 230 13.87 -36.74 37.15
N GLY A 231 14.50 -35.56 37.10
CA GLY A 231 14.11 -34.42 37.93
C GLY A 231 12.73 -33.83 37.59
N TYR A 232 12.24 -33.96 36.35
CA TYR A 232 10.91 -33.49 35.99
C TYR A 232 9.83 -34.45 36.53
N ILE A 233 10.01 -35.76 36.30
CA ILE A 233 9.01 -36.76 36.69
C ILE A 233 8.91 -36.89 38.22
N ASP A 234 10.04 -36.81 38.92
CA ASP A 234 10.10 -36.84 40.38
C ASP A 234 9.27 -35.69 41.01
N ARG A 235 9.31 -34.48 40.42
CA ARG A 235 8.46 -33.35 40.85
C ARG A 235 6.97 -33.61 40.59
N GLN A 236 6.61 -34.26 39.48
CA GLN A 236 5.22 -34.62 39.20
C GLN A 236 4.68 -35.63 40.23
N TYR A 237 5.49 -36.63 40.60
CA TYR A 237 5.16 -37.57 41.67
C TYR A 237 5.02 -36.87 43.03
N ALA A 238 5.97 -36.01 43.38
CA ALA A 238 5.91 -35.25 44.63
C ALA A 238 4.62 -34.42 44.73
N TYR A 239 4.25 -33.71 43.65
CA TYR A 239 3.00 -32.97 43.62
C TYR A 239 1.77 -33.87 43.81
N VAL A 240 1.65 -34.97 43.06
CA VAL A 240 0.44 -35.81 43.14
C VAL A 240 0.35 -36.55 44.48
N TYR A 241 1.47 -37.04 45.03
CA TYR A 241 1.49 -37.77 46.29
C TYR A 241 1.17 -36.86 47.48
N SER A 242 1.70 -35.64 47.53
CA SER A 242 1.35 -34.68 48.61
C SER A 242 -0.15 -34.36 48.62
N LYS A 243 -0.76 -34.17 47.44
CA LYS A 243 -2.20 -33.88 47.30
C LYS A 243 -3.05 -35.11 47.62
N LEU A 244 -2.68 -36.29 47.16
CA LEU A 244 -3.39 -37.54 47.49
C LEU A 244 -3.33 -37.83 48.98
N ALA A 245 -2.19 -37.63 49.64
CA ALA A 245 -2.08 -37.75 51.09
C ALA A 245 -3.04 -36.80 51.82
N TYR A 246 -3.09 -35.53 51.40
CA TYR A 246 -4.01 -34.53 51.93
C TYR A 246 -5.49 -34.94 51.73
N ILE A 247 -5.87 -35.36 50.51
CA ILE A 247 -7.23 -35.78 50.18
C ILE A 247 -7.64 -37.00 51.01
N CYS A 248 -6.81 -38.03 51.05
CA CYS A 248 -7.07 -39.25 51.82
C CYS A 248 -7.26 -38.96 53.31
N HIS A 249 -6.47 -38.05 53.89
CA HIS A 249 -6.63 -37.61 55.27
C HIS A 249 -8.00 -36.96 55.51
N PHE A 250 -8.37 -35.98 54.67
CA PHE A 250 -9.69 -35.35 54.75
C PHE A 250 -10.85 -36.34 54.64
N LYS A 251 -10.69 -37.38 53.82
CA LYS A 251 -11.65 -38.48 53.68
C LYS A 251 -11.57 -39.52 54.80
N LYS A 252 -10.74 -39.32 55.82
CA LYS A 252 -10.50 -40.21 56.95
C LYS A 252 -9.93 -41.59 56.56
N LEU A 253 -9.32 -41.68 55.37
CA LEU A 253 -8.60 -42.85 54.88
C LEU A 253 -7.14 -42.77 55.35
N TYR A 254 -6.93 -42.89 56.66
CA TYR A 254 -5.65 -42.54 57.29
C TYR A 254 -4.49 -43.44 56.84
N MET A 255 -4.72 -44.74 56.64
CA MET A 255 -3.68 -45.67 56.18
C MET A 255 -3.20 -45.32 54.78
N GLU A 256 -4.14 -45.04 53.87
CA GLU A 256 -3.84 -44.60 52.50
C GLU A 256 -3.15 -43.24 52.49
N ALA A 257 -3.59 -42.33 53.36
CA ALA A 257 -2.99 -41.00 53.50
C ALA A 257 -1.52 -41.09 53.92
N GLU A 258 -1.22 -41.92 54.93
CA GLU A 258 0.14 -42.19 55.38
C GLU A 258 0.97 -42.89 54.29
N LYS A 259 0.40 -43.86 53.57
CA LYS A 259 1.06 -44.53 52.45
C LYS A 259 1.49 -43.54 51.36
N TYR A 260 0.59 -42.63 50.95
CA TYR A 260 0.94 -41.59 49.96
C TYR A 260 1.96 -40.60 50.51
N PHE A 261 1.86 -40.23 51.79
CA PHE A 261 2.84 -39.34 52.40
C PHE A 261 4.24 -39.98 52.50
N ASN A 262 4.32 -41.29 52.76
CA ASN A 262 5.59 -42.01 52.73
C ASN A 262 6.19 -42.09 51.33
N ARG A 263 5.35 -42.29 50.30
CA ARG A 263 5.79 -42.17 48.89
C ARG A 263 6.28 -40.76 48.56
N TYR A 264 5.58 -39.74 49.05
CA TYR A 264 6.01 -38.35 48.92
C TYR A 264 7.40 -38.13 49.50
N LEU A 265 7.63 -38.55 50.75
CA LEU A 265 8.93 -38.44 51.43
C LEU A 265 10.07 -39.20 50.74
N SER A 266 9.75 -40.20 49.91
CA SER A 266 10.74 -40.96 49.13
C SER A 266 11.22 -40.25 47.85
N THR A 267 10.55 -39.17 47.44
CA THR A 267 10.93 -38.39 46.24
C THR A 267 12.13 -37.48 46.53
N LYS A 268 12.95 -37.19 45.51
CA LYS A 268 14.07 -36.23 45.66
C LYS A 268 13.56 -34.82 45.85
N ALA A 269 12.44 -34.47 45.21
CA ALA A 269 11.77 -33.19 45.33
C ALA A 269 11.30 -32.90 46.76
N ALA A 270 10.85 -33.90 47.53
CA ALA A 270 10.46 -33.70 48.93
C ALA A 270 11.62 -33.25 49.85
N LEU A 271 12.87 -33.46 49.44
CA LEU A 271 14.06 -33.02 50.17
C LEU A 271 14.41 -31.55 49.90
N THR A 272 13.91 -30.95 48.82
CA THR A 272 14.17 -29.54 48.51
C THR A 272 13.39 -28.64 49.47
N PRO A 273 13.83 -27.38 49.67
CA PRO A 273 13.08 -26.43 50.50
C PRO A 273 11.62 -26.29 50.04
N ASP A 274 11.37 -26.24 48.72
CA ASP A 274 10.02 -26.18 48.14
C ASP A 274 9.20 -27.43 48.48
N GLY A 275 9.78 -28.62 48.35
CA GLY A 275 9.11 -29.86 48.72
C GLY A 275 8.81 -29.96 50.21
N GLN A 276 9.73 -29.55 51.07
CA GLN A 276 9.43 -29.51 52.51
C GLN A 276 8.22 -28.60 52.79
N TYR A 277 8.14 -27.45 52.11
CA TYR A 277 6.99 -26.55 52.19
C TYR A 277 5.69 -27.17 51.63
N ASP A 278 5.76 -27.89 50.51
CA ASP A 278 4.61 -28.58 49.90
C ASP A 278 4.00 -29.66 50.81
N ALA A 279 4.78 -30.20 51.77
CA ALA A 279 4.29 -31.14 52.78
C ALA A 279 3.39 -30.49 53.84
N THR A 280 3.51 -29.18 54.06
CA THR A 280 2.86 -28.45 55.17
C THR A 280 1.34 -28.61 55.23
N PRO A 281 0.54 -28.67 54.14
CA PRO A 281 -0.89 -28.89 54.22
C PRO A 281 -1.25 -30.19 54.95
N TYR A 282 -0.55 -31.30 54.65
CA TYR A 282 -0.79 -32.60 55.28
C TYR A 282 -0.33 -32.60 56.75
N LEU A 283 0.84 -32.01 57.02
CA LEU A 283 1.39 -31.90 58.38
C LEU A 283 0.46 -31.10 59.32
N LEU A 284 -0.17 -30.03 58.81
CA LEU A 284 -1.18 -29.26 59.54
C LEU A 284 -2.38 -30.13 59.94
N LEU A 285 -2.88 -30.98 59.04
CA LEU A 285 -4.00 -31.90 59.36
C LEU A 285 -3.62 -32.93 60.42
N ASN A 286 -2.39 -33.41 60.38
CA ASN A 286 -1.82 -34.30 61.40
C ASN A 286 -1.37 -33.57 62.67
N LYS A 287 -1.71 -32.29 62.83
CA LYS A 287 -1.40 -31.47 64.01
C LYS A 287 0.10 -31.39 64.33
N GLN A 288 0.97 -31.60 63.33
CA GLN A 288 2.42 -31.46 63.47
C GLN A 288 2.83 -29.99 63.35
N TYR A 289 2.27 -29.13 64.20
CA TYR A 289 2.37 -27.67 64.07
C TYR A 289 3.81 -27.16 64.23
N ALA A 290 4.57 -27.68 65.19
CA ALA A 290 5.97 -27.30 65.41
C ALA A 290 6.82 -27.56 64.16
N ARG A 291 6.69 -28.74 63.56
CA ARG A 291 7.39 -29.10 62.32
C ARG A 291 7.02 -28.19 61.16
N VAL A 292 5.75 -27.78 61.06
CA VAL A 292 5.30 -26.82 60.03
C VAL A 292 5.97 -25.46 60.23
N ILE A 293 6.11 -25.00 61.49
CA ILE A 293 6.79 -23.75 61.81
C ILE A 293 8.25 -23.83 61.37
N ASP A 294 8.97 -24.88 61.76
CA ASP A 294 10.39 -25.09 61.40
C ASP A 294 10.59 -25.07 59.87
N ILE A 295 9.73 -25.80 59.14
CA ILE A 295 9.76 -25.81 57.67
C ILE A 295 9.53 -24.41 57.11
N CYS A 296 8.55 -23.69 57.61
CA CYS A 296 8.24 -22.34 57.14
C CYS A 296 9.37 -21.35 57.45
N GLU A 297 10.03 -21.47 58.60
CA GLU A 297 11.18 -20.63 58.96
C GLU A 297 12.38 -20.90 58.08
N ASN A 298 12.71 -22.18 57.86
CA ASN A 298 13.77 -22.59 56.94
C ASN A 298 13.49 -22.13 55.51
N PHE A 299 12.25 -22.29 55.03
CA PHE A 299 11.87 -21.86 53.69
C PHE A 299 11.91 -20.33 53.55
N ARG A 300 11.52 -19.59 54.58
CA ARG A 300 11.69 -18.12 54.61
C ARG A 300 13.15 -17.70 54.51
N ALA A 301 14.08 -18.40 55.16
CA ALA A 301 15.51 -18.11 55.03
C ALA A 301 15.99 -18.28 53.58
N VAL A 302 15.48 -19.28 52.85
CA VAL A 302 15.75 -19.44 51.41
C VAL A 302 15.15 -18.28 50.60
N LEU A 303 13.91 -17.87 50.93
CA LEU A 303 13.23 -16.76 50.26
C LEU A 303 13.85 -15.38 50.56
N GLN A 304 14.64 -15.22 51.63
CA GLN A 304 15.34 -13.95 51.95
C GLN A 304 16.39 -13.56 50.91
N HIS A 305 16.91 -14.52 50.15
CA HIS A 305 17.82 -14.26 49.03
C HIS A 305 17.08 -13.86 47.74
N GLN A 306 15.75 -13.84 47.78
CA GLN A 306 14.87 -13.44 46.69
C GLN A 306 14.04 -12.23 47.11
N ASP A 307 13.21 -11.74 46.17
CA ASP A 307 12.27 -10.66 46.44
C ASP A 307 11.30 -11.07 47.57
N THR A 308 11.43 -10.43 48.72
CA THR A 308 10.75 -10.82 49.97
C THR A 308 9.25 -10.49 49.97
N ILE A 309 8.79 -9.76 48.95
CA ILE A 309 7.42 -9.26 48.81
C ILE A 309 6.77 -10.00 47.64
N ASN A 310 6.45 -11.28 47.84
CA ASN A 310 5.84 -12.14 46.82
C ASN A 310 4.73 -13.04 47.39
N LEU A 311 3.87 -13.58 46.51
CA LEU A 311 2.73 -14.44 46.88
C LEU A 311 3.15 -15.73 47.61
N GLN A 312 4.34 -16.27 47.31
CA GLN A 312 4.86 -17.46 47.98
C GLN A 312 5.20 -17.14 49.43
N TYR A 313 5.85 -16.02 49.70
CA TYR A 313 6.17 -15.55 51.04
C TYR A 313 4.90 -15.32 51.87
N LEU A 314 3.86 -14.73 51.26
CA LEU A 314 2.54 -14.59 51.89
C LEU A 314 1.93 -15.95 52.26
N SER A 315 1.99 -16.93 51.36
CA SER A 315 1.51 -18.30 51.61
C SER A 315 2.20 -18.92 52.82
N VAL A 316 3.52 -18.72 52.94
CA VAL A 316 4.31 -19.24 54.06
C VAL A 316 3.88 -18.63 55.38
N LEU A 317 3.71 -17.30 55.44
CA LEU A 317 3.20 -16.62 56.63
C LEU A 317 1.81 -17.11 57.01
N GLN A 318 0.92 -17.33 56.04
CA GLN A 318 -0.42 -17.87 56.30
C GLN A 318 -0.37 -19.30 56.88
N LYS A 319 0.58 -20.14 56.44
CA LYS A 319 0.79 -21.48 57.00
C LYS A 319 1.33 -21.42 58.43
N GLN A 320 2.27 -20.52 58.72
CA GLN A 320 2.72 -20.26 60.09
C GLN A 320 1.57 -19.79 60.98
N VAL A 321 0.72 -18.88 60.49
CA VAL A 321 -0.48 -18.45 61.22
C VAL A 321 -1.38 -19.64 61.56
N LYS A 322 -1.62 -20.56 60.62
CA LYS A 322 -2.41 -21.79 60.87
C LYS A 322 -1.76 -22.69 61.92
N ALA A 323 -0.43 -22.85 61.88
CA ALA A 323 0.30 -23.66 62.84
C ALA A 323 0.28 -23.06 64.26
N TYR A 324 0.58 -21.75 64.39
CA TYR A 324 0.54 -21.04 65.68
C TYR A 324 -0.87 -20.96 66.26
N LEU A 325 -1.91 -20.82 65.41
CA LEU A 325 -3.30 -20.94 65.83
C LEU A 325 -3.59 -22.31 66.44
N GLY A 326 -3.08 -23.38 65.81
CA GLY A 326 -3.18 -24.75 66.32
C GLY A 326 -2.43 -25.00 67.63
N LEU A 327 -1.39 -24.22 67.92
CA LEU A 327 -0.65 -24.20 69.18
C LEU A 327 -1.23 -23.22 70.22
N HIS A 328 -2.29 -22.49 69.87
CA HIS A 328 -2.89 -21.45 70.71
C HIS A 328 -1.96 -20.26 71.06
N ASP A 329 -0.92 -20.01 70.26
CA ASP A 329 -0.07 -18.82 70.40
C ASP A 329 -0.68 -17.62 69.66
N PHE A 330 -1.66 -16.99 70.30
CA PHE A 330 -2.38 -15.86 69.71
C PHE A 330 -1.51 -14.61 69.56
N LYS A 331 -0.43 -14.49 70.33
CA LYS A 331 0.51 -13.37 70.22
C LYS A 331 1.28 -13.46 68.91
N LYS A 332 1.86 -14.62 68.60
CA LYS A 332 2.54 -14.85 67.32
C LYS A 332 1.60 -14.74 66.12
N VAL A 333 0.35 -15.18 66.28
CA VAL A 333 -0.68 -15.00 65.23
C VAL A 333 -0.92 -13.52 64.92
N ALA A 334 -1.03 -12.67 65.95
CA ALA A 334 -1.22 -11.23 65.76
C ALA A 334 -0.01 -10.59 65.05
N GLU A 335 1.22 -10.87 65.52
CA GLU A 335 2.48 -10.39 64.92
C GLU A 335 2.59 -10.76 63.43
N LEU A 336 2.28 -12.03 63.11
CA LEU A 336 2.34 -12.52 61.72
C LEU A 336 1.25 -11.91 60.85
N ARG A 337 0.03 -11.71 61.38
CA ARG A 337 -1.07 -11.07 60.63
C ARG A 337 -0.79 -9.60 60.34
N GLU A 338 -0.19 -8.88 61.28
CA GLU A 338 0.27 -7.51 61.06
C GLU A 338 1.34 -7.46 59.95
N SER A 339 2.31 -8.37 60.01
CA SER A 339 3.33 -8.51 58.95
C SER A 339 2.71 -8.80 57.58
N ILE A 340 1.71 -9.69 57.53
CA ILE A 340 0.96 -10.01 56.30
C ILE A 340 0.29 -8.75 55.74
N LEU A 341 -0.37 -7.94 56.57
CA LEU A 341 -1.04 -6.72 56.11
C LEU A 341 -0.04 -5.73 55.51
N THR A 342 1.10 -5.50 56.17
CA THR A 342 2.16 -4.61 55.64
C THR A 342 2.70 -5.10 54.29
N ILE A 343 2.90 -6.41 54.14
CA ILE A 343 3.37 -7.01 52.89
C ILE A 343 2.32 -6.86 51.80
N VAL A 344 1.05 -7.13 52.09
CA VAL A 344 -0.05 -6.98 51.13
C VAL A 344 -0.18 -5.52 50.66
N ASP A 345 -0.09 -4.55 51.55
CA ASP A 345 -0.13 -3.13 51.18
C ASP A 345 1.06 -2.73 50.31
N SER A 346 2.26 -3.23 50.62
CA SER A 346 3.46 -3.01 49.81
C SER A 346 3.36 -3.68 48.43
N MET A 347 2.85 -4.92 48.36
CA MET A 347 2.55 -5.63 47.12
C MET A 347 1.58 -4.84 46.25
N ASN A 348 0.46 -4.39 46.81
CA ASN A 348 -0.54 -3.58 46.11
C ASN A 348 0.06 -2.26 45.60
N THR A 349 0.94 -1.63 46.38
CA THR A 349 1.64 -0.40 45.96
C THR A 349 2.58 -0.66 44.79
N ARG A 350 3.34 -1.76 44.84
CA ARG A 350 4.23 -2.17 43.76
C ARG A 350 3.47 -2.59 42.51
N GLU A 351 2.36 -3.31 42.63
CA GLU A 351 1.48 -3.62 41.50
C GLU A 351 0.98 -2.35 40.83
N LYS A 352 0.59 -1.33 41.60
CA LYS A 352 0.22 -0.02 41.04
C LYS A 352 1.39 0.66 40.31
N GLN A 353 2.60 0.59 40.85
CA GLN A 353 3.80 1.14 40.21
C GLN A 353 4.18 0.36 38.94
N ASN A 354 4.11 -0.97 38.97
CA ASN A 354 4.35 -1.83 37.81
C ASN A 354 3.29 -1.56 36.74
N ALA A 355 2.01 -1.46 37.10
CA ALA A 355 0.95 -1.08 36.17
C ALA A 355 1.19 0.31 35.56
N ALA A 356 1.71 1.27 36.33
CA ALA A 356 2.09 2.59 35.82
C ALA A 356 3.31 2.52 34.89
N LEU A 357 4.32 1.69 35.21
CA LEU A 357 5.48 1.45 34.36
C LEU A 357 5.06 0.77 33.05
N GLU A 358 4.25 -0.28 33.13
CA GLU A 358 3.65 -0.97 31.98
C GLU A 358 2.85 0.03 31.12
N LEU A 359 1.98 0.86 31.72
CA LEU A 359 1.25 1.90 31.00
C LEU A 359 2.19 2.90 30.30
N SER A 360 3.26 3.34 30.98
CA SER A 360 4.24 4.25 30.39
C SER A 360 4.98 3.61 29.21
N THR A 361 5.28 2.30 29.28
CA THR A 361 5.91 1.57 28.18
C THR A 361 4.96 1.40 27.01
N VAL A 362 3.67 1.14 27.26
CA VAL A 362 2.64 1.08 26.23
C VAL A 362 2.44 2.44 25.57
N HIS A 363 2.38 3.52 26.34
CA HIS A 363 2.29 4.87 25.79
C HIS A 363 3.49 5.20 24.89
N LYS A 364 4.72 4.93 25.35
CA LYS A 364 5.92 5.08 24.51
C LYS A 364 5.87 4.26 23.22
N MET A 365 5.32 3.04 23.27
CA MET A 365 5.15 2.19 22.09
C MET A 365 4.12 2.79 21.12
N ASN A 366 2.97 3.25 21.64
CA ASN A 366 1.93 3.89 20.84
C ASN A 366 2.42 5.19 20.21
N GLU A 367 3.16 6.03 20.94
CA GLU A 367 3.77 7.25 20.42
C GLU A 367 4.72 6.96 19.25
N LYS A 368 5.57 5.93 19.39
CA LYS A 368 6.44 5.47 18.30
C LYS A 368 5.63 4.98 17.10
N GLU A 369 4.51 4.28 17.33
CA GLU A 369 3.66 3.77 16.26
C GLU A 369 2.93 4.90 15.52
N GLU A 370 2.44 5.92 16.22
CA GLU A 370 1.88 7.13 15.64
C GLU A 370 2.92 7.87 14.79
N PHE A 371 4.14 8.01 15.30
CA PHE A 371 5.24 8.61 14.55
C PHE A 371 5.53 7.84 13.24
N ILE A 372 5.56 6.50 13.29
CA ILE A 372 5.74 5.65 12.11
C ILE A 372 4.57 5.83 11.12
N LYS A 373 3.33 5.87 11.59
CA LYS A 373 2.14 6.10 10.74
C LYS A 373 2.18 7.46 10.06
N GLU A 374 2.58 8.50 10.78
CA GLU A 374 2.70 9.85 10.24
C GLU A 374 3.80 9.93 9.19
N GLN A 375 4.97 9.32 9.43
CA GLN A 375 6.03 9.20 8.43
C GLN A 375 5.57 8.42 7.18
N ALA A 376 4.85 7.33 7.35
CA ALA A 376 4.31 6.53 6.24
C ALA A 376 3.26 7.33 5.42
N PHE A 377 2.43 8.14 6.08
CA PHE A 377 1.50 9.05 5.41
C PHE A 377 2.24 10.11 4.60
N GLN A 378 3.27 10.75 5.19
CA GLN A 378 4.12 11.73 4.49
C GLN A 378 4.80 11.11 3.26
N LEU A 379 5.28 9.87 3.35
CA LEU A 379 5.84 9.13 2.23
C LEU A 379 4.80 8.89 1.11
N LYS A 380 3.56 8.52 1.46
CA LYS A 380 2.47 8.36 0.48
C LYS A 380 2.15 9.68 -0.21
N VAL A 381 2.01 10.76 0.54
CA VAL A 381 1.75 12.11 -0.02
C VAL A 381 2.87 12.51 -0.97
N ARG A 382 4.13 12.36 -0.55
CA ARG A 382 5.30 12.66 -1.39
C ARG A 382 5.28 11.87 -2.71
N ASN A 383 4.98 10.58 -2.65
CA ASN A 383 4.93 9.74 -3.85
C ASN A 383 3.79 10.16 -4.80
N ILE A 384 2.61 10.51 -4.27
CA ILE A 384 1.49 11.03 -5.07
C ILE A 384 1.87 12.36 -5.73
N SER A 385 2.53 13.27 -5.00
CA SER A 385 3.00 14.54 -5.55
C SER A 385 4.04 14.34 -6.65
N ILE A 386 5.02 13.46 -6.47
CA ILE A 386 6.02 13.13 -7.51
C ILE A 386 5.31 12.62 -8.76
N PHE A 387 4.37 11.68 -8.63
CA PHE A 387 3.60 11.16 -9.75
C PHE A 387 2.85 12.28 -10.50
N PHE A 388 2.19 13.18 -9.76
CA PHE A 388 1.48 14.32 -10.35
C PHE A 388 2.40 15.25 -11.14
N PHE A 389 3.57 15.60 -10.58
CA PHE A 389 4.56 16.43 -11.29
C PHE A 389 5.11 15.73 -12.54
N THR A 390 5.37 14.42 -12.47
CA THR A 390 5.81 13.67 -13.66
C THR A 390 4.76 13.71 -14.77
N CYS A 391 3.47 13.53 -14.45
CA CYS A 391 2.37 13.65 -15.41
C CYS A 391 2.31 15.05 -16.04
N ILE A 392 2.48 16.12 -15.26
CA ILE A 392 2.51 17.49 -15.77
C ILE A 392 3.68 17.68 -16.74
N THR A 393 4.88 17.23 -16.39
CA THR A 393 6.06 17.39 -17.25
C THR A 393 5.89 16.67 -18.59
N VAL A 394 5.32 15.45 -18.58
CA VAL A 394 5.01 14.69 -19.80
C VAL A 394 3.98 15.43 -20.66
N LEU A 395 2.95 16.02 -20.04
CA LEU A 395 1.94 16.80 -20.76
C LEU A 395 2.54 18.05 -21.43
N ILE A 396 3.41 18.78 -20.73
CA ILE A 396 4.10 19.95 -21.27
C ILE A 396 4.97 19.55 -22.47
N LEU A 397 5.77 18.49 -22.33
CA LEU A 397 6.61 17.98 -23.41
C LEU A 397 5.78 17.56 -24.63
N PHE A 398 4.61 16.93 -24.41
CA PHE A 398 3.69 16.56 -25.48
C PHE A 398 3.13 17.79 -26.22
N ILE A 399 2.75 18.84 -25.50
CA ILE A 399 2.25 20.10 -26.09
C ILE A 399 3.35 20.77 -26.92
N LEU A 400 4.57 20.88 -26.37
CA LEU A 400 5.71 21.45 -27.07
C LEU A 400 6.04 20.68 -28.36
N TRP A 401 6.05 19.35 -28.30
CA TRP A 401 6.24 18.49 -29.46
C TRP A 401 5.15 18.71 -30.53
N ARG A 402 3.88 18.82 -30.11
CA ARG A 402 2.75 19.07 -31.01
C ARG A 402 2.88 20.42 -31.71
N MET A 403 3.25 21.47 -30.98
CA MET A 403 3.46 22.81 -31.53
C MET A 403 4.60 22.82 -32.55
N TRP A 404 5.73 22.21 -32.20
CA TRP A 404 6.87 22.10 -33.09
C TRP A 404 6.50 21.37 -34.39
N ARG A 405 5.82 20.23 -34.29
CA ARG A 405 5.33 19.46 -35.45
C ARG A 405 4.41 20.29 -36.34
N HIS A 406 3.47 21.04 -35.75
CA HIS A 406 2.55 21.88 -36.51
C HIS A 406 3.28 22.97 -37.29
N THR A 407 4.25 23.65 -36.66
CA THR A 407 5.06 24.68 -37.32
C THR A 407 5.89 24.10 -38.48
N CYS A 408 6.47 22.91 -38.31
CA CYS A 408 7.19 22.23 -39.40
C CYS A 408 6.27 21.91 -40.58
N ILE A 409 5.05 21.44 -40.32
CA ILE A 409 4.07 21.13 -41.39
C ILE A 409 3.68 22.40 -42.15
N ILE A 410 3.46 23.52 -41.47
CA ILE A 410 3.13 24.80 -42.12
C ILE A 410 4.25 25.25 -43.05
N LYS A 411 5.51 25.21 -42.58
CA LYS A 411 6.67 25.60 -43.40
C LYS A 411 6.75 24.79 -44.69
N TYR A 412 6.60 23.46 -44.59
CA TYR A 412 6.65 22.57 -45.76
C TYR A 412 5.54 22.87 -46.78
N LYS A 413 4.31 23.12 -46.31
CA LYS A 413 3.18 23.46 -47.20
C LYS A 413 3.39 24.80 -47.90
N ASN A 414 3.89 25.81 -47.18
CA ASN A 414 4.13 27.14 -47.74
C ASN A 414 5.23 27.11 -48.81
N GLN A 415 6.33 26.38 -48.58
CA GLN A 415 7.40 26.20 -49.57
C GLN A 415 6.89 25.54 -50.86
N THR A 416 6.03 24.53 -50.73
CA THR A 416 5.46 23.83 -51.89
C THR A 416 4.56 24.74 -52.72
N LEU A 417 3.73 25.55 -52.05
CA LEU A 417 2.78 26.45 -52.72
C LEU A 417 3.50 27.60 -53.43
N VAL A 418 4.58 28.16 -52.85
CA VAL A 418 5.39 29.20 -53.52
C VAL A 418 6.04 28.67 -54.81
N LYS A 419 6.56 27.43 -54.80
CA LYS A 419 7.11 26.80 -56.02
C LYS A 419 6.08 26.75 -57.16
N LEU A 420 4.85 26.32 -56.87
CA LEU A 420 3.76 26.25 -57.84
C LEU A 420 3.34 27.63 -58.37
N ILE A 421 3.30 28.65 -57.50
CA ILE A 421 2.99 30.03 -57.93
C ILE A 421 4.09 30.56 -58.85
N ASN A 422 5.36 30.31 -58.53
CA ASN A 422 6.49 30.73 -59.34
C ASN A 422 6.50 30.05 -60.72
N GLU A 423 6.19 28.75 -60.80
CA GLU A 423 6.04 28.04 -62.07
C GLU A 423 4.91 28.62 -62.93
N ARG A 424 3.75 28.92 -62.31
CA ARG A 424 2.63 29.52 -63.02
C ARG A 424 2.95 30.91 -63.57
N ILE A 425 3.67 31.74 -62.81
CA ILE A 425 4.07 33.08 -63.26
C ILE A 425 5.13 33.01 -64.36
N ALA A 426 6.10 32.11 -64.27
CA ALA A 426 7.06 31.89 -65.35
C ALA A 426 6.36 31.53 -66.67
N GLY A 427 5.31 30.69 -66.61
CA GLY A 427 4.49 30.38 -67.79
C GLY A 427 3.69 31.56 -68.34
N ILE A 428 3.31 32.55 -67.50
CA ILE A 428 2.68 33.80 -67.96
C ILE A 428 3.74 34.69 -68.65
N ASP A 429 4.93 34.81 -68.07
CA ASP A 429 6.05 35.58 -68.63
C ASP A 429 6.49 35.03 -70.00
N GLU A 430 6.44 33.71 -70.20
CA GLU A 430 6.71 33.07 -71.50
C GLU A 430 5.61 33.39 -72.54
N LYS A 431 4.33 33.37 -72.15
CA LYS A 431 3.21 33.75 -73.04
C LYS A 431 3.25 35.23 -73.44
N GLU A 432 3.67 36.12 -72.53
CA GLU A 432 3.84 37.56 -72.80
C GLU A 432 5.00 37.85 -73.78
N LYS A 433 6.07 37.03 -73.79
CA LYS A 433 7.18 37.17 -74.75
C LYS A 433 6.84 36.68 -76.16
N VAL A 434 5.99 35.65 -76.29
CA VAL A 434 5.61 35.06 -77.60
C VAL A 434 4.62 35.93 -78.38
N THR A 435 3.89 36.84 -77.72
CA THR A 435 2.92 37.75 -78.35
C THR A 435 3.54 39.07 -78.86
N GLY A 436 4.85 39.25 -78.71
CA GLY A 436 5.60 40.46 -79.10
C GLY A 436 6.32 40.40 -80.46
N ASP A 437 6.21 39.32 -81.23
CA ASP A 437 6.85 39.20 -82.56
C ASP A 437 5.87 38.66 -83.62
N GLY A 438 6.05 39.10 -84.86
CA GLY A 438 5.03 39.23 -85.91
C GLY A 438 4.21 38.01 -86.34
N ASN A 439 2.93 38.29 -86.59
CA ASN A 439 1.97 37.70 -87.53
C ASN A 439 2.20 36.23 -87.98
N ARG A 440 1.43 35.29 -87.41
CA ARG A 440 0.91 34.09 -88.10
C ARG A 440 -0.29 33.51 -87.34
N ASN A 441 -1.41 33.39 -88.05
CA ASN A 441 -2.62 32.68 -87.61
C ASN A 441 -2.28 31.24 -87.24
N VAL A 442 -2.67 30.82 -86.04
CA VAL A 442 -2.93 29.42 -85.71
C VAL A 442 -4.15 29.38 -84.77
N ASP A 443 -5.24 28.80 -85.26
CA ASP A 443 -6.38 28.36 -84.47
C ASP A 443 -5.94 27.27 -83.49
N ILE A 444 -6.12 27.49 -82.18
CA ILE A 444 -6.15 26.41 -81.19
C ILE A 444 -7.22 26.70 -80.14
N LYS A 445 -8.15 25.76 -80.02
CA LYS A 445 -9.15 25.63 -78.95
C LYS A 445 -8.49 25.63 -77.58
N GLU A 446 -8.90 26.51 -76.66
CA GLU A 446 -8.63 26.32 -75.24
C GLU A 446 -9.84 25.63 -74.59
N ASP A 447 -9.59 24.38 -74.21
CA ASP A 447 -10.45 23.52 -73.42
C ASP A 447 -10.76 24.12 -72.05
N LYS A 448 -12.03 23.94 -71.65
CA LYS A 448 -12.45 24.00 -70.25
C LYS A 448 -11.57 23.06 -69.41
N VAL A 449 -10.81 23.62 -68.46
CA VAL A 449 -10.32 22.86 -67.30
C VAL A 449 -10.69 23.61 -66.03
N SER A 450 -11.89 23.27 -65.57
CA SER A 450 -12.31 23.28 -64.17
C SER A 450 -11.94 21.94 -63.53
N CYS A 451 -11.86 21.93 -62.19
CA CYS A 451 -11.63 20.84 -61.21
C CYS A 451 -10.18 20.83 -60.67
N ILE A 452 -9.92 20.85 -59.36
CA ILE A 452 -10.40 20.02 -58.23
C ILE A 452 -10.25 20.91 -56.95
N VAL A 453 -11.17 21.07 -55.98
CA VAL A 453 -12.02 20.14 -55.22
C VAL A 453 -13.36 20.82 -54.86
N SER A 454 -14.45 20.13 -55.17
CA SER A 454 -15.80 20.32 -54.63
C SER A 454 -16.04 19.41 -53.43
N SER A 455 -16.83 19.88 -52.45
CA SER A 455 -17.87 19.15 -51.71
C SER A 455 -18.24 20.00 -50.49
N VAL A 456 -19.47 20.34 -50.10
CA VAL A 456 -20.86 19.91 -50.35
C VAL A 456 -21.66 21.00 -49.60
N GLN A 457 -22.65 21.70 -50.15
CA GLN A 457 -24.09 21.39 -50.05
C GLN A 457 -24.86 22.52 -50.75
N SER A 458 -25.64 22.19 -51.78
CA SER A 458 -26.86 22.94 -52.14
C SER A 458 -27.75 22.02 -52.96
N THR A 459 -29.01 21.91 -52.57
CA THR A 459 -30.15 21.44 -53.38
C THR A 459 -31.23 22.48 -53.09
N GLY A 460 -31.57 23.36 -54.02
CA GLY A 460 -32.46 23.15 -55.17
C GLY A 460 -33.44 24.34 -55.12
N ASP A 461 -34.10 24.82 -56.16
CA ASP A 461 -34.27 24.48 -57.56
C ASP A 461 -34.92 25.77 -58.16
N VAL A 462 -34.51 26.28 -59.34
CA VAL A 462 -35.23 26.14 -60.63
C VAL A 462 -36.54 26.96 -60.66
N GLN A 463 -36.91 27.84 -61.59
CA GLN A 463 -36.63 28.20 -63.00
C GLN A 463 -37.35 29.58 -63.18
N ASN A 464 -37.31 30.36 -64.26
CA ASN A 464 -37.07 30.22 -65.68
C ASN A 464 -36.99 31.64 -66.28
N VAL A 465 -36.52 31.76 -67.53
CA VAL A 465 -37.03 32.63 -68.63
C VAL A 465 -35.87 32.90 -69.61
N SER A 466 -35.94 32.19 -70.76
CA SER A 466 -35.81 32.62 -72.18
C SER A 466 -34.73 33.66 -72.57
N ASP A 467 -34.08 33.68 -73.73
CA ASP A 467 -34.04 32.87 -74.95
C ASP A 467 -32.86 33.42 -75.79
N ASN A 468 -32.53 32.68 -76.86
CA ASN A 468 -31.87 33.14 -78.10
C ASN A 468 -30.33 33.33 -78.14
N THR A 469 -29.73 32.28 -78.70
CA THR A 469 -28.51 32.24 -79.51
C THR A 469 -28.60 33.12 -80.77
N GLU A 470 -27.74 34.13 -80.85
CA GLU A 470 -27.08 34.59 -82.07
C GLU A 470 -25.60 34.81 -81.71
N VAL A 471 -24.68 34.06 -82.30
CA VAL A 471 -23.23 34.28 -82.17
C VAL A 471 -22.68 34.44 -83.58
N ASN A 472 -21.86 35.47 -83.82
CA ASN A 472 -20.42 35.31 -84.10
C ASN A 472 -19.74 36.44 -84.93
N GLU A 473 -20.30 37.66 -84.99
CA GLU A 473 -19.57 38.83 -85.52
C GLU A 473 -19.17 39.82 -84.42
N GLU A 474 -20.10 40.15 -83.51
CA GLU A 474 -19.83 41.09 -82.41
C GLU A 474 -18.78 40.56 -81.42
N GLU A 475 -18.81 39.25 -81.11
CA GLU A 475 -17.87 38.63 -80.16
C GLU A 475 -16.43 38.57 -80.71
N GLN A 476 -16.29 38.31 -82.01
CA GLN A 476 -15.00 38.32 -82.70
C GLN A 476 -14.45 39.75 -82.81
N GLU A 477 -15.29 40.74 -83.09
CA GLU A 477 -14.92 42.17 -83.07
C GLU A 477 -14.50 42.62 -81.65
N ASN A 478 -15.26 42.24 -80.63
CA ASN A 478 -14.96 42.49 -79.23
C ASN A 478 -13.61 41.88 -78.83
N ARG A 479 -13.27 40.68 -79.31
CA ARG A 479 -11.98 40.03 -79.05
C ARG A 479 -10.81 40.78 -79.68
N ILE A 480 -10.94 41.23 -80.93
CA ILE A 480 -9.89 42.03 -81.61
C ILE A 480 -9.69 43.36 -80.88
N LEU A 481 -10.78 44.00 -80.48
CA LEU A 481 -10.74 45.31 -79.83
C LEU A 481 -10.22 45.21 -78.38
N PHE A 482 -10.60 44.14 -77.67
CA PHE A 482 -10.00 43.79 -76.38
C PHE A 482 -8.50 43.52 -76.51
N ASN A 483 -8.06 42.79 -77.54
CA ASN A 483 -6.63 42.54 -77.75
C ASN A 483 -5.87 43.85 -77.97
N LYS A 484 -6.39 44.78 -78.79
CA LYS A 484 -5.78 46.10 -78.96
C LYS A 484 -5.70 46.88 -77.65
N LEU A 485 -6.81 46.93 -76.91
CA LEU A 485 -6.87 47.58 -75.60
C LEU A 485 -5.89 46.95 -74.60
N ASN A 486 -5.83 45.62 -74.58
CA ASN A 486 -4.94 44.87 -73.72
C ASN A 486 -3.48 45.17 -74.05
N THR A 487 -3.12 45.20 -75.34
CA THR A 487 -1.77 45.59 -75.77
C THR A 487 -1.40 46.97 -75.23
N VAL A 488 -2.29 47.96 -75.32
CA VAL A 488 -2.05 49.31 -74.78
C VAL A 488 -1.92 49.27 -73.24
N ILE A 489 -2.85 48.62 -72.54
CA ILE A 489 -2.82 48.49 -71.07
C ILE A 489 -1.52 47.83 -70.59
N MET A 490 -1.03 46.82 -71.31
CA MET A 490 0.18 46.07 -70.96
C MET A 490 1.46 46.82 -71.32
N GLN A 491 1.54 47.43 -72.51
CA GLN A 491 2.72 48.18 -72.97
C GLN A 491 2.95 49.45 -72.16
N GLU A 492 1.88 50.23 -71.94
CA GLU A 492 1.94 51.47 -71.17
C GLU A 492 1.81 51.23 -69.65
N LYS A 493 1.65 49.97 -69.23
CA LYS A 493 1.47 49.55 -67.83
C LYS A 493 0.39 50.36 -67.10
N LEU A 494 -0.70 50.69 -67.80
CA LEU A 494 -1.78 51.54 -67.27
C LEU A 494 -2.38 50.99 -65.98
N TYR A 495 -2.35 49.66 -65.80
CA TYR A 495 -2.82 48.99 -64.59
C TYR A 495 -2.04 49.36 -63.32
N LEU A 496 -0.84 49.95 -63.41
CA LEU A 496 -0.08 50.45 -62.26
C LEU A 496 -0.60 51.80 -61.74
N SER A 497 -1.32 52.56 -62.57
CA SER A 497 -1.97 53.80 -62.12
C SER A 497 -3.13 53.45 -61.19
N SER A 498 -3.10 53.95 -59.96
CA SER A 498 -4.13 53.67 -58.96
C SER A 498 -5.43 54.43 -59.19
N GLU A 499 -5.40 55.45 -60.04
CA GLU A 499 -6.53 56.28 -60.46
C GLU A 499 -7.21 55.79 -61.75
N LEU A 500 -6.67 54.74 -62.40
CA LEU A 500 -7.21 54.22 -63.66
C LEU A 500 -8.70 53.89 -63.54
N ALA A 501 -9.51 54.65 -64.25
CA ALA A 501 -10.95 54.52 -64.28
C ALA A 501 -11.43 53.98 -65.63
N ARG A 502 -12.71 53.63 -65.71
CA ARG A 502 -13.30 53.12 -66.95
C ARG A 502 -13.29 54.20 -68.02
N GLU A 503 -13.50 55.44 -67.58
CA GLU A 503 -13.60 56.65 -68.39
C GLU A 503 -12.31 56.92 -69.17
N ASP A 504 -11.17 56.44 -68.68
CA ASP A 504 -9.86 56.58 -69.34
C ASP A 504 -9.66 55.57 -70.49
N LEU A 505 -10.32 54.41 -70.41
CA LEU A 505 -10.12 53.28 -71.33
C LEU A 505 -11.18 53.20 -72.43
N VAL A 506 -12.39 53.66 -72.15
CA VAL A 506 -13.51 53.64 -73.10
C VAL A 506 -13.23 54.46 -74.39
N PRO A 507 -12.60 55.65 -74.33
CA PRO A 507 -12.25 56.42 -75.53
C PRO A 507 -11.29 55.69 -76.46
N LEU A 508 -10.39 54.86 -75.92
CA LEU A 508 -9.38 54.12 -76.70
C LEU A 508 -10.00 53.11 -77.66
N VAL A 509 -11.19 52.60 -77.33
CA VAL A 509 -11.91 51.59 -78.10
C VAL A 509 -13.19 52.11 -78.76
N ARG A 510 -13.47 53.43 -78.66
CA ARG A 510 -14.60 54.12 -79.33
C ARG A 510 -15.96 53.40 -79.20
N MET A 511 -16.28 52.89 -78.01
CA MET A 511 -17.55 52.20 -77.74
C MET A 511 -18.30 52.82 -76.55
N ASN A 512 -19.56 52.43 -76.35
CA ASN A 512 -20.32 52.85 -75.16
C ASN A 512 -19.96 52.00 -73.92
N ASN A 513 -20.29 52.51 -72.74
CA ASN A 513 -19.95 51.88 -71.45
C ASN A 513 -20.54 50.46 -71.29
N ALA A 514 -21.74 50.21 -71.83
CA ALA A 514 -22.39 48.90 -71.74
C ALA A 514 -21.65 47.85 -72.57
N ARG A 515 -21.31 48.18 -73.82
CA ARG A 515 -20.53 47.33 -74.73
C ARG A 515 -19.11 47.10 -74.21
N PHE A 516 -18.49 48.10 -73.58
CA PHE A 516 -17.19 47.96 -72.93
C PHE A 516 -17.22 46.97 -71.76
N ALA A 517 -18.19 47.10 -70.87
CA ALA A 517 -18.33 46.17 -69.74
C ALA A 517 -18.60 44.73 -70.22
N LYS A 518 -19.43 44.57 -71.26
CA LYS A 518 -19.70 43.29 -71.92
C LYS A 518 -18.41 42.69 -72.52
N MET A 519 -17.69 43.45 -73.34
CA MET A 519 -16.41 43.04 -73.94
C MET A 519 -15.38 42.59 -72.89
N ILE A 520 -15.17 43.37 -71.82
CA ILE A 520 -14.22 43.01 -70.77
C ILE A 520 -14.63 41.70 -70.08
N LYS A 521 -15.92 41.55 -69.77
CA LYS A 521 -16.43 40.35 -69.10
C LYS A 521 -16.32 39.11 -69.99
N GLU A 522 -16.59 39.23 -71.28
CA GLU A 522 -16.45 38.15 -72.26
C GLU A 522 -14.99 37.68 -72.38
N ASN A 523 -14.04 38.62 -72.47
CA ASN A 523 -12.64 38.28 -72.74
C ASN A 523 -11.82 37.93 -71.49
N THR A 524 -12.21 38.42 -70.31
CA THR A 524 -11.45 38.23 -69.06
C THR A 524 -12.16 37.35 -68.04
N GLY A 525 -13.46 37.07 -68.26
CA GLY A 525 -14.33 36.40 -67.27
C GLY A 525 -14.70 37.26 -66.07
N THR A 526 -14.24 38.52 -65.99
CA THR A 526 -14.45 39.41 -64.83
C THR A 526 -14.80 40.84 -65.28
N ASN A 527 -15.15 41.73 -64.36
CA ASN A 527 -15.32 43.15 -64.68
C ASN A 527 -13.95 43.85 -64.79
N LEU A 528 -13.92 45.10 -65.29
CA LEU A 528 -12.68 45.86 -65.46
C LEU A 528 -11.82 45.90 -64.18
N SER A 529 -12.43 46.15 -63.03
CA SER A 529 -11.70 46.17 -61.75
C SER A 529 -11.09 44.81 -61.41
N GLY A 530 -11.80 43.71 -61.67
CA GLY A 530 -11.28 42.35 -61.51
C GLY A 530 -10.08 42.08 -62.41
N TYR A 531 -10.19 42.45 -63.68
CA TYR A 531 -9.13 42.31 -64.67
C TYR A 531 -7.86 43.09 -64.28
N ILE A 532 -8.00 44.39 -63.99
CA ILE A 532 -6.89 45.25 -63.60
C ILE A 532 -6.26 44.77 -62.30
N ASN A 533 -7.06 44.39 -61.30
CA ASN A 533 -6.53 43.88 -60.04
C ASN A 533 -5.77 42.56 -60.21
N ASP A 534 -6.17 41.69 -61.14
CA ASP A 534 -5.44 40.47 -61.46
C ASP A 534 -4.05 40.77 -62.05
N LEU A 535 -3.95 41.76 -62.94
CA LEU A 535 -2.68 42.25 -63.46
C LEU A 535 -1.81 42.85 -62.35
N ARG A 536 -2.41 43.70 -61.49
CA ARG A 536 -1.72 44.30 -60.33
C ARG A 536 -1.18 43.26 -59.35
N ILE A 537 -1.95 42.20 -59.03
CA ILE A 537 -1.47 41.12 -58.16
C ILE A 537 -0.33 40.34 -58.82
N THR A 538 -0.43 40.06 -60.12
CA THR A 538 0.64 39.35 -60.86
C THR A 538 1.94 40.16 -60.85
N HIS A 539 1.85 41.48 -61.06
CA HIS A 539 2.96 42.41 -60.94
C HIS A 539 3.52 42.46 -59.50
N ALA A 540 2.66 42.49 -58.49
CA ALA A 540 3.08 42.46 -57.09
C ALA A 540 3.86 41.19 -56.74
N ILE A 541 3.47 40.02 -57.27
CA ILE A 541 4.21 38.78 -57.05
C ILE A 541 5.60 38.86 -57.71
N ARG A 542 5.70 39.46 -58.90
CA ARG A 542 6.99 39.70 -59.58
C ARG A 542 7.89 40.62 -58.75
N LEU A 543 7.37 41.73 -58.25
CA LEU A 543 8.12 42.65 -57.39
C LEU A 543 8.57 41.99 -56.08
N LEU A 544 7.75 41.12 -55.48
CA LEU A 544 8.13 40.37 -54.26
C LEU A 544 9.31 39.44 -54.48
N LYS A 545 9.52 38.97 -55.71
CA LYS A 545 10.64 38.13 -56.12
C LYS A 545 11.88 38.96 -56.49
N GLU A 546 11.69 40.02 -57.27
CA GLU A 546 12.81 40.87 -57.74
C GLU A 546 13.39 41.75 -56.62
N TYR A 547 12.55 42.17 -55.67
CA TYR A 547 12.92 43.08 -54.60
C TYR A 547 12.55 42.51 -53.21
N PRO A 548 13.24 41.45 -52.73
CA PRO A 548 12.91 40.80 -51.44
C PRO A 548 13.05 41.72 -50.23
N ASN A 549 13.79 42.83 -50.36
CA ASN A 549 13.98 43.80 -49.28
C ASN A 549 12.87 44.86 -49.18
N TYR A 550 11.98 44.96 -50.17
CA TYR A 550 10.93 45.99 -50.17
C TYR A 550 9.83 45.68 -49.16
N THR A 551 9.28 46.71 -48.51
CA THR A 551 8.16 46.51 -47.60
C THR A 551 6.92 46.07 -48.37
N LEU A 552 6.05 45.26 -47.75
CA LEU A 552 4.80 44.83 -48.41
C LEU A 552 3.92 46.03 -48.81
N LYS A 553 4.01 47.14 -48.05
CA LYS A 553 3.35 48.40 -48.36
C LYS A 553 3.88 49.02 -49.66
N ALA A 554 5.21 49.12 -49.80
CA ALA A 554 5.83 49.63 -51.03
C ALA A 554 5.47 48.78 -52.25
N ILE A 555 5.50 47.45 -52.12
CA ILE A 555 5.08 46.53 -53.20
C ILE A 555 3.62 46.78 -53.62
N ALA A 556 2.71 46.97 -52.66
CA ALA A 556 1.31 47.21 -52.93
C ALA A 556 1.10 48.56 -53.66
N GLU A 557 1.77 49.62 -53.20
CA GLU A 557 1.74 50.95 -53.81
C GLU A 557 2.30 50.94 -55.24
N GLU A 558 3.48 50.33 -55.45
CA GLU A 558 4.11 50.16 -56.77
C GLU A 558 3.31 49.27 -57.72
N SER A 559 2.40 48.45 -57.18
CA SER A 559 1.47 47.64 -57.98
C SER A 559 0.12 48.32 -58.18
N GLY A 560 -0.04 49.60 -57.83
CA GLY A 560 -1.25 50.38 -58.07
C GLY A 560 -2.39 50.18 -57.07
N PHE A 561 -2.13 49.63 -55.87
CA PHE A 561 -3.13 49.48 -54.81
C PHE A 561 -3.13 50.67 -53.84
N ASN A 562 -4.30 51.30 -53.66
CA ASN A 562 -4.49 52.38 -52.68
C ASN A 562 -4.86 51.89 -51.26
N SER A 563 -4.98 50.58 -51.05
CA SER A 563 -5.45 50.01 -49.78
C SER A 563 -4.76 48.68 -49.48
N MET A 564 -4.02 48.65 -48.36
CA MET A 564 -3.32 47.47 -47.89
C MET A 564 -4.26 46.29 -47.54
N PRO A 565 -5.41 46.50 -46.87
CA PRO A 565 -6.40 45.43 -46.68
C PRO A 565 -6.90 44.82 -48.00
N THR A 566 -7.16 45.67 -49.01
CA THR A 566 -7.61 45.22 -50.33
C THR A 566 -6.53 44.39 -51.02
N PHE A 567 -5.28 44.84 -50.99
CA PHE A 567 -4.13 44.09 -51.47
C PHE A 567 -4.00 42.72 -50.78
N HIS A 568 -4.05 42.66 -49.45
CA HIS A 568 -3.96 41.40 -48.69
C HIS A 568 -5.06 40.41 -49.07
N ILE A 569 -6.31 40.86 -49.17
CA ILE A 569 -7.45 40.01 -49.51
C ILE A 569 -7.31 39.48 -50.94
N LEU A 570 -7.01 40.35 -51.90
CA LEU A 570 -6.90 39.97 -53.31
C LEU A 570 -5.68 39.08 -53.58
N PHE A 571 -4.54 39.39 -52.96
CA PHE A 571 -3.33 38.57 -53.05
C PHE A 571 -3.58 37.17 -52.48
N LYS A 572 -4.21 37.07 -51.29
CA LYS A 572 -4.56 35.78 -50.69
C LYS A 572 -5.60 35.02 -51.51
N LYS A 573 -6.59 35.71 -52.08
CA LYS A 573 -7.60 35.11 -52.96
C LYS A 573 -6.96 34.53 -54.23
N LYS A 574 -5.93 35.19 -54.79
CA LYS A 574 -5.25 34.77 -56.01
C LYS A 574 -4.21 33.66 -55.78
N THR A 575 -3.43 33.77 -54.71
CA THR A 575 -2.27 32.90 -54.44
C THR A 575 -2.52 31.81 -53.40
N GLY A 576 -3.60 31.91 -52.62
CA GLY A 576 -3.89 31.03 -51.49
C GLY A 576 -3.13 31.37 -50.21
N MET A 577 -2.22 32.34 -50.21
CA MET A 577 -1.41 32.74 -49.05
C MET A 577 -1.36 34.25 -48.87
N THR A 578 -1.07 34.72 -47.66
CA THR A 578 -0.87 36.16 -47.42
C THR A 578 0.42 36.65 -48.08
N PRO A 579 0.53 37.94 -48.47
CA PRO A 579 1.77 38.51 -48.99
C PRO A 579 2.99 38.28 -48.07
N PHE A 580 2.78 38.27 -46.74
CA PHE A 580 3.84 38.00 -45.77
C PHE A 580 4.29 36.53 -45.80
N GLU A 581 3.35 35.57 -45.83
CA GLU A 581 3.67 34.15 -45.96
C GLU A 581 4.40 33.86 -47.28
N PHE A 582 3.96 34.49 -48.38
CA PHE A 582 4.62 34.40 -49.68
C PHE A 582 6.06 34.92 -49.62
N LYS A 583 6.24 36.16 -49.13
CA LYS A 583 7.56 36.78 -49.00
C LYS A 583 8.50 35.95 -48.11
N LYS A 584 8.02 35.46 -46.98
CA LYS A 584 8.82 34.65 -46.06
C LYS A 584 9.21 33.31 -46.68
N ALA A 585 8.27 32.62 -47.32
CA ALA A 585 8.56 31.34 -47.96
C ALA A 585 9.45 31.49 -49.21
N GLN A 586 9.34 32.60 -49.94
CA GLN A 586 10.25 32.96 -51.04
C GLN A 586 11.68 33.19 -50.55
N ASN A 587 11.87 33.96 -49.47
CA ASN A 587 13.18 34.17 -48.85
C ASN A 587 13.79 32.89 -48.24
N GLU A 588 12.97 31.89 -47.90
CA GLU A 588 13.43 30.59 -47.39
C GLU A 588 13.73 29.58 -48.54
N LEU A 589 13.44 29.93 -49.79
CA LEU A 589 13.72 29.12 -51.00
C LEU A 589 15.00 29.54 -51.75
N GLU A 590 15.46 30.76 -51.51
CA GLU A 590 16.79 31.29 -51.89
C GLU A 590 17.83 30.92 -50.84
#